data_AF-A0A0F7GDU8-F1
#
_entry.id   AF-A0A0F7GDU8-F1
#
_cell.length_a   1.000
_cell.length_b   1.000
_cell.length_c   1.000
_cell.angle_alpha   90.00
_cell.angle_beta   90.00
_cell.angle_gamma   90.00
#
_symmetry.space_group_name_H-M   'P 1'
#
loop_
_entity.id
_entity.type
_entity.pdbx_description
1 polymer ?
#
loop_
_entity_poly.entity_id
_entity_poly.type
_entity_poly.pdbx_seq_one_letter_code
_entity_poly.pdbx_strand_id
1 'polypeptide(L)'
;MKKPDWQVTATTIKCDAVEDEITIMVHPDGSAKCASYVKYGATKNKTISDMAKRAKKMGLTLKCEGPLCHRVIDYRDKIMAEEETAV
;
A
#
# COMPACT_ATOMS: atom_id res chain seq x y z
N MET A 1 -2.36 19.81 17.22
CA MET A 1 -2.63 18.47 16.66
C MET A 1 -1.85 17.47 17.50
N LYS A 2 -2.54 16.64 18.29
CA LYS A 2 -1.87 15.52 18.99
C LYS A 2 -1.27 14.63 17.92
N LYS A 3 0.03 14.37 18.00
CA LYS A 3 0.62 13.30 17.19
C LYS A 3 0.11 11.98 17.79
N PRO A 4 -0.37 11.04 16.98
CA PRO A 4 -0.67 9.71 17.47
C PRO A 4 0.60 9.07 18.06
N ASP A 5 0.42 8.23 19.09
CA ASP A 5 1.53 7.62 19.83
C ASP A 5 2.21 6.48 19.03
N TRP A 6 1.57 6.01 17.95
CA TRP A 6 2.11 4.98 17.07
C TRP A 6 2.97 5.56 15.93
N GLN A 7 3.99 4.79 15.52
CA GLN A 7 4.93 5.20 14.48
C GLN A 7 4.55 4.68 13.08
N VAL A 8 4.01 3.47 13.01
CA VAL A 8 3.54 2.84 11.77
C VAL A 8 2.54 1.73 12.11
N THR A 9 1.47 1.64 11.32
CA THR A 9 0.52 0.52 11.40
C THR A 9 0.66 -0.32 10.15
N ALA A 10 1.00 -1.61 10.31
CA ALA A 10 1.19 -2.54 9.21
C ALA A 10 0.11 -3.62 9.23
N THR A 11 -0.51 -3.89 8.07
CA THR A 11 -1.41 -5.03 7.89
C THR A 11 -0.96 -5.87 6.70
N THR A 12 -1.06 -7.19 6.81
CA THR A 12 -0.79 -8.11 5.72
C THR A 12 -2.11 -8.67 5.22
N ILE A 13 -2.39 -8.47 3.93
CA ILE A 13 -3.61 -8.94 3.28
C ILE A 13 -3.26 -9.72 2.02
N LYS A 14 -4.08 -10.70 1.65
CA LYS A 14 -4.00 -11.32 0.32
C LYS A 14 -4.50 -10.33 -0.71
N CYS A 15 -3.66 -10.02 -1.70
CA CYS A 15 -4.00 -9.11 -2.77
C CYS A 15 -4.24 -9.88 -4.05
N ASP A 16 -5.50 -9.90 -4.50
CA ASP A 16 -5.90 -10.56 -5.75
C ASP A 16 -5.25 -9.94 -6.99
N ALA A 17 -4.69 -8.73 -6.86
CA ALA A 17 -4.00 -8.06 -7.95
C ALA A 17 -2.57 -8.55 -8.19
N VAL A 18 -1.95 -9.20 -7.19
CA VAL A 18 -0.64 -9.85 -7.31
C VAL A 18 -0.69 -11.35 -7.00
N GLU A 19 -1.87 -11.86 -6.64
CA GLU A 19 -2.11 -13.24 -6.16
C GLU A 19 -1.14 -13.64 -5.03
N ASP A 20 -0.72 -12.66 -4.23
CA ASP A 20 0.31 -12.78 -3.21
C ASP A 20 -0.07 -11.94 -1.99
N GLU A 21 0.61 -12.20 -0.87
CA GLU A 21 0.40 -11.44 0.36
C GLU A 21 1.13 -10.09 0.26
N ILE A 22 0.38 -9.01 0.45
CA ILE A 22 0.93 -7.66 0.47
C ILE A 22 0.84 -7.09 1.87
N THR A 23 1.88 -6.38 2.26
CA THR A 23 1.86 -5.59 3.49
C THR A 23 1.56 -4.13 3.16
N ILE A 24 0.53 -3.58 3.79
CA ILE A 24 0.17 -2.16 3.73
C ILE A 24 0.64 -1.51 5.02
N MET A 25 1.40 -0.43 4.90
CA MET A 25 1.92 0.36 6.00
C MET A 25 1.31 1.76 5.96
N VAL A 26 0.67 2.17 7.04
CA VAL A 26 0.11 3.51 7.24
C VAL A 26 0.94 4.22 8.29
N HIS A 27 1.23 5.47 8.03
CA HIS A 27 2.00 6.34 8.90
C HIS A 27 1.11 7.42 9.51
N PRO A 28 1.52 7.99 10.65
CA PRO A 28 0.73 8.96 11.40
C PRO A 28 0.57 10.31 10.69
N ASP A 29 1.33 10.54 9.62
CA ASP A 29 1.16 11.67 8.71
C ASP A 29 0.04 11.47 7.67
N GLY A 30 -0.69 10.34 7.76
CA GLY A 30 -1.69 9.94 6.78
C GLY A 30 -1.10 9.35 5.50
N SER A 31 0.22 9.16 5.43
CA SER A 31 0.85 8.50 4.29
C SER A 31 0.67 6.99 4.37
N ALA A 32 0.27 6.37 3.26
CA ALA A 32 0.08 4.93 3.18
C ALA A 32 0.91 4.35 2.02
N LYS A 33 1.54 3.19 2.26
CA LYS A 33 2.46 2.55 1.32
C LYS A 33 2.23 1.04 1.30
N CYS A 34 2.23 0.45 0.10
CA CYS A 34 2.26 -1.00 -0.06
C CYS A 34 3.71 -1.48 -0.16
N ALA A 35 4.15 -2.35 0.75
CA ALA A 35 5.49 -2.94 0.76
C ALA A 35 5.76 -3.76 -0.52
N SER A 36 4.75 -4.46 -1.02
CA SER A 36 4.87 -5.24 -2.25
C SER A 36 5.01 -4.35 -3.48
N TYR A 37 4.46 -3.12 -3.47
CA TYR A 37 4.71 -2.14 -4.54
C TYR A 37 6.20 -1.80 -4.66
N VAL A 38 6.92 -1.71 -3.54
CA VAL A 38 8.38 -1.50 -3.54
C VAL A 38 9.09 -2.74 -4.09
N LYS A 39 8.66 -3.94 -3.69
CA LYS A 39 9.24 -5.21 -4.17
C LYS A 39 9.11 -5.39 -5.69
N TYR A 40 7.98 -4.98 -6.27
CA TYR A 40 7.74 -5.06 -7.72
C TYR A 40 8.13 -3.79 -8.51
N GLY A 41 8.30 -2.64 -7.84
CA GLY A 41 8.41 -1.31 -8.45
C GLY A 41 9.59 -0.44 -8.01
N ALA A 42 10.50 -0.92 -7.16
CA ALA A 42 11.63 -0.11 -6.66
C ALA A 42 12.71 0.16 -7.72
N THR A 43 12.46 1.13 -8.59
CA THR A 43 13.52 2.04 -9.03
C THR A 43 12.86 3.40 -9.24
N LYS A 44 13.48 4.44 -8.66
CA LYS A 44 12.93 5.76 -8.26
C LYS A 44 12.21 6.62 -9.32
N ASN A 45 11.85 6.09 -10.50
CA ASN A 45 11.33 6.90 -11.60
C ASN A 45 10.44 6.11 -12.58
N LYS A 46 9.59 5.20 -12.09
CA LYS A 46 8.79 4.33 -12.96
C LYS A 46 7.30 4.38 -12.62
N THR A 47 6.53 4.86 -13.59
CA THR A 47 5.07 4.90 -13.64
C THR A 47 4.46 3.50 -13.49
N ILE A 48 3.17 3.42 -13.14
CA ILE A 48 2.39 2.17 -13.06
C ILE A 48 2.60 1.28 -14.31
N SER A 49 2.77 1.91 -15.47
CA SER A 49 3.07 1.28 -16.75
C SER A 49 4.37 0.44 -16.76
N ASP A 50 5.41 0.88 -16.07
CA ASP A 50 6.68 0.16 -15.96
C ASP A 50 6.59 -1.03 -15.00
N MET A 51 5.76 -0.89 -13.96
CA MET A 51 5.43 -2.01 -13.08
C MET A 51 4.63 -3.08 -13.80
N ALA A 52 3.61 -2.69 -14.58
CA ALA A 52 2.84 -3.61 -15.39
C ALA A 52 3.72 -4.37 -16.41
N LYS A 53 4.72 -3.68 -17.01
CA LYS A 53 5.70 -4.32 -17.91
C LYS A 53 6.58 -5.35 -17.19
N ARG A 54 7.07 -5.05 -15.98
CA ARG A 54 7.89 -5.99 -15.20
C ARG A 54 7.09 -7.18 -14.69
N ALA A 55 5.85 -6.94 -14.25
CA ALA A 55 4.90 -7.99 -13.89
C ALA A 55 4.74 -9.01 -15.01
N LYS A 56 4.42 -8.49 -16.22
CA LYS A 56 4.25 -9.30 -17.42
C LYS A 56 5.53 -10.07 -17.77
N LYS A 57 6.70 -9.48 -17.53
CA LYS A 57 8.00 -10.14 -17.71
C LYS A 57 8.27 -11.26 -16.69
N MET A 58 7.70 -11.17 -15.49
CA MET A 58 7.78 -12.20 -14.44
C MET A 58 6.61 -13.20 -14.51
N GLY A 59 5.75 -13.13 -15.52
CA GLY A 59 4.56 -13.99 -15.64
C GLY A 59 3.44 -13.64 -14.65
N LEU A 60 3.58 -12.53 -13.90
CA LEU A 60 2.56 -12.04 -12.98
C LEU A 60 1.63 -11.04 -13.68
N THR A 61 0.33 -11.22 -13.56
CA THR A 61 -0.64 -10.22 -14.02
C THR A 61 -0.83 -9.18 -12.91
N LEU A 62 0.06 -8.18 -12.80
CA LEU A 62 -0.17 -7.07 -11.87
C LEU A 62 -1.39 -6.27 -12.34
N LYS A 63 -2.55 -6.49 -11.70
CA LYS A 63 -3.72 -5.60 -11.77
C LYS A 63 -3.64 -4.49 -10.71
N CYS A 64 -2.44 -4.23 -10.19
CA CYS A 64 -2.26 -3.24 -9.14
C CYS A 64 -2.47 -1.85 -9.72
N GLU A 65 -3.44 -1.13 -9.16
CA GLU A 65 -3.81 0.24 -9.54
C GLU A 65 -2.78 1.28 -9.05
N GLY A 66 -1.76 0.84 -8.32
CA GLY A 66 -0.65 1.65 -7.86
C GLY A 66 -0.67 1.93 -6.35
N PRO A 67 0.03 2.98 -5.89
CA PRO A 67 0.13 3.32 -4.47
C PRO A 67 -1.18 3.81 -3.85
N LEU A 68 -2.19 4.11 -4.67
CA LEU A 68 -3.54 4.53 -4.28
C LEU A 68 -4.59 3.46 -4.57
N CYS A 69 -4.22 2.17 -4.50
CA CYS A 69 -5.23 1.12 -4.67
C CYS A 69 -6.26 1.16 -3.53
N HIS A 70 -7.50 0.72 -3.81
CA HIS A 70 -8.58 0.80 -2.83
C HIS A 70 -8.19 0.17 -1.49
N ARG A 71 -7.45 -0.96 -1.52
CA ARG A 71 -7.02 -1.67 -0.31
C ARG A 71 -6.16 -0.81 0.61
N VAL A 72 -5.28 0.02 0.02
CA VAL A 72 -4.41 0.95 0.76
C VAL A 72 -5.21 2.13 1.29
N ILE A 73 -6.15 2.66 0.50
CA ILE A 73 -7.02 3.76 0.90
C ILE A 73 -7.94 3.32 2.04
N ASP A 74 -8.64 2.19 1.90
CA ASP A 74 -9.56 1.67 2.91
C ASP A 74 -8.85 1.42 4.23
N TYR A 75 -7.65 0.84 4.20
CA TYR A 75 -6.88 0.61 5.41
C TYR A 75 -6.39 1.90 6.05
N ARG A 76 -5.91 2.86 5.25
CA ARG A 76 -5.55 4.19 5.75
C ARG A 76 -6.74 4.88 6.41
N ASP A 77 -7.87 4.92 5.72
CA ASP A 77 -9.07 5.61 6.19
C ASP A 77 -9.61 4.93 7.45
N LYS A 78 -9.52 3.60 7.55
CA LYS A 78 -9.81 2.87 8.79
C LYS A 78 -8.92 3.31 9.94
N ILE A 79 -7.59 3.32 9.77
CA ILE A 79 -6.66 3.72 10.85
C ILE A 79 -6.90 5.19 11.26
N MET A 80 -7.09 6.08 10.29
CA MET A 80 -7.37 7.49 10.55
C MET A 80 -8.71 7.69 11.27
N ALA A 81 -9.74 6.90 10.93
CA ALA A 81 -11.03 6.93 11.63
C ALA A 81 -10.93 6.35 13.05
N GLU A 82 -10.19 5.25 13.25
CA GLU A 82 -9.95 4.67 14.57
C GLU A 82 -9.26 5.69 15.49
N GLU A 83 -8.27 6.43 14.98
CA GLU A 83 -7.64 7.53 15.72
C GLU A 83 -8.60 8.68 16.06
N GLU A 84 -9.47 9.06 15.13
CA GLU A 84 -10.44 10.13 15.37
C GLU A 84 -11.50 9.73 16.41
N THR A 85 -11.87 8.44 16.44
CA THR A 85 -12.82 7.90 17.44
C THR A 85 -12.19 7.56 18.79
N ALA A 86 -10.87 7.49 18.89
CA ALA A 86 -10.15 7.24 20.15
C ALA A 86 -9.99 8.51 21.03
N VAL A 87 -10.66 9.61 20.67
CA VAL A 87 -10.66 10.91 21.36
C VAL A 87 -11.67 10.98 22.50
#